data_AF-A0A3S3GW81-F1
#
_entry.id   AF-A0A3S3GW81-F1
#
_cell.length_a   1.000
_cell.length_b   1.000
_cell.length_c   1.000
_cell.angle_alpha   90.00
_cell.angle_beta   90.00
_cell.angle_gamma   90.00
#
_symmetry.space_group_name_H-M   'P 1'
#
loop_
_entity.id
_entity.type
_entity.pdbx_description
1 polymer ?
#
loop_
_entity_poly.entity_id
_entity_poly.type
_entity_poly.pdbx_seq_one_letter_code
_entity_poly.pdbx_strand_id
1 'polypeptide(L)'
;MTLKVRIALCLLLSLAPLHVRAQDTGQSDDKTVMVAPDDPDMTAAIAMARSSLDDFLALSEAPPPGTGKFKLKVMVVDGNVTEHFWVIPFKRTTDGSAGILANEPELVRNVVFGQSIEFTKDDISDWGYTRDGHQVGSFTVCVMFKKMSKEEADYMRTQYGFDC
;
A
#
# COMPACT_ATOMS: atom_id res chain seq x y z
N MET A 1 38.24 -3.38 -65.53
CA MET A 1 38.32 -3.72 -64.09
C MET A 1 37.11 -3.12 -63.40
N THR A 2 36.11 -3.94 -63.12
CA THR A 2 34.82 -3.53 -62.56
C THR A 2 34.89 -3.43 -61.04
N LEU A 3 34.62 -2.22 -60.52
CA LEU A 3 34.66 -1.91 -59.08
C LEU A 3 33.33 -2.30 -58.43
N LYS A 4 33.36 -3.26 -57.50
CA LYS A 4 32.19 -3.76 -56.77
C LYS A 4 31.74 -2.72 -55.72
N VAL A 5 30.58 -2.12 -55.93
CA VAL A 5 29.90 -1.26 -54.95
C VAL A 5 29.34 -2.15 -53.84
N ARG A 6 29.84 -2.01 -52.61
CA ARG A 6 29.25 -2.62 -51.42
C ARG A 6 28.22 -1.66 -50.83
N ILE A 7 26.95 -2.02 -50.95
CA ILE A 7 25.81 -1.34 -50.35
C ILE A 7 25.89 -1.56 -48.84
N ALA A 8 26.20 -0.51 -48.07
CA ALA A 8 26.10 -0.52 -46.62
C ALA A 8 24.64 -0.23 -46.23
N LEU A 9 23.94 -1.25 -45.75
CA LEU A 9 22.58 -1.16 -45.21
C LEU A 9 22.67 -0.65 -43.76
N CYS A 10 22.53 0.66 -43.55
CA CYS A 10 22.39 1.22 -42.21
C CYS A 10 20.98 0.91 -41.66
N LEU A 11 20.89 0.01 -40.69
CA LEU A 11 19.69 -0.16 -39.87
C LEU A 11 19.45 1.12 -39.05
N LEU A 12 18.39 1.85 -39.37
CA LEU A 12 17.84 2.90 -38.53
C LEU A 12 17.08 2.24 -37.37
N LEU A 13 17.70 2.15 -36.18
CA LEU A 13 16.95 1.86 -34.95
C LEU A 13 16.10 3.08 -34.61
N SER A 14 14.81 3.02 -34.93
CA SER A 14 13.82 3.97 -34.42
C SER A 14 13.67 3.74 -32.91
N LEU A 15 14.32 4.58 -32.09
CA LEU A 15 13.97 4.74 -30.69
C LEU A 15 12.56 5.35 -30.62
N ALA A 16 11.55 4.51 -30.52
CA ALA A 16 10.24 4.97 -30.06
C ALA A 16 10.39 5.41 -28.60
N PRO A 17 9.96 6.62 -28.22
CA PRO A 17 9.95 7.01 -26.82
C PRO A 17 9.04 6.04 -26.06
N LEU A 18 9.63 5.29 -25.13
CA LEU A 18 8.88 4.59 -24.09
C LEU A 18 8.04 5.65 -23.37
N HIS A 19 6.74 5.66 -23.63
CA HIS A 19 5.79 6.33 -22.76
C HIS A 19 5.88 5.63 -21.40
N VAL A 20 6.76 6.14 -20.53
CA VAL A 20 6.68 5.91 -19.10
C VAL A 20 5.30 6.40 -18.72
N ARG A 21 4.38 5.45 -18.50
CA ARG A 21 3.10 5.73 -17.89
C ARG A 21 3.45 6.17 -16.48
N ALA A 22 3.43 7.48 -16.24
CA ALA A 22 3.37 8.01 -14.89
C ALA A 22 2.23 7.26 -14.20
N GLN A 23 2.59 6.47 -13.18
CA GLN A 23 1.59 5.90 -12.30
C GLN A 23 0.86 7.09 -11.70
N ASP A 24 -0.46 7.05 -11.87
CA ASP A 24 -1.41 8.00 -11.32
C ASP A 24 -1.09 8.14 -9.83
N THR A 25 -0.39 9.22 -9.45
CA THR A 25 -0.22 9.62 -8.06
C THR A 25 -1.54 10.25 -7.66
N GLY A 26 -2.56 9.40 -7.56
CA GLY A 26 -3.87 9.77 -7.05
C GLY A 26 -3.65 10.42 -5.71
N GLN A 27 -4.07 11.68 -5.62
CA GLN A 27 -4.17 12.41 -4.38
C GLN A 27 -4.86 11.50 -3.36
N SER A 28 -4.18 11.23 -2.25
CA SER A 28 -4.65 10.33 -1.20
C SER A 28 -5.94 10.91 -0.61
N ASP A 29 -7.10 10.41 -1.05
CA ASP A 29 -8.40 10.60 -0.38
C ASP A 29 -8.46 9.88 0.98
N ASP A 30 -7.36 9.27 1.42
CA ASP A 30 -7.24 8.60 2.69
C ASP A 30 -7.09 9.63 3.81
N LYS A 31 -8.23 9.96 4.42
CA LYS A 31 -8.34 10.85 5.58
C LYS A 31 -7.94 10.11 6.84
N THR A 32 -7.19 10.76 7.72
CA THR A 32 -6.94 10.23 9.06
C THR A 32 -8.23 10.20 9.87
N VAL A 33 -8.52 9.06 10.51
CA VAL A 33 -9.69 8.90 11.37
C VAL A 33 -9.24 8.66 12.80
N MET A 34 -9.74 9.48 13.71
CA MET A 34 -9.50 9.34 15.14
C MET A 34 -10.29 8.15 15.69
N VAL A 35 -9.60 7.22 16.35
CA VAL A 35 -10.21 6.11 17.07
C VAL A 35 -9.76 6.14 18.52
N ALA A 36 -10.65 5.77 19.44
CA ALA A 36 -10.29 5.64 20.85
C ALA A 36 -9.12 4.64 21.00
N PRO A 37 -8.07 4.98 21.78
CA PRO A 37 -6.88 4.13 21.94
C PRO A 37 -7.16 2.72 22.46
N ASP A 38 -8.28 2.52 23.15
CA ASP A 38 -8.69 1.29 23.83
C ASP A 38 -9.94 0.64 23.20
N ASP A 39 -10.26 0.98 21.96
CA ASP A 39 -11.38 0.37 21.26
C ASP A 39 -11.18 -1.16 21.10
N PRO A 40 -12.07 -1.99 21.65
CA PRO A 40 -11.87 -3.44 21.64
C PRO A 40 -11.97 -4.04 20.23
N ASP A 41 -12.81 -3.47 19.36
CA ASP A 41 -12.96 -3.95 17.98
C ASP A 41 -11.70 -3.61 17.16
N MET A 42 -11.11 -2.42 17.35
CA MET A 42 -9.79 -2.09 16.77
C MET A 42 -8.69 -3.02 17.24
N THR A 43 -8.63 -3.25 18.56
CA THR A 43 -7.60 -4.11 19.15
C THR A 43 -7.71 -5.53 18.58
N ALA A 44 -8.92 -6.06 18.44
CA ALA A 44 -9.17 -7.35 17.82
C ALA A 44 -8.81 -7.38 16.32
N ALA A 45 -9.11 -6.31 15.58
CA ALA A 45 -8.76 -6.20 14.16
C ALA A 45 -7.23 -6.17 13.95
N ILE A 46 -6.50 -5.41 14.76
CA ILE A 46 -5.03 -5.36 14.73
C ILE A 46 -4.43 -6.74 15.07
N ALA A 47 -4.96 -7.40 16.11
CA ALA A 47 -4.53 -8.74 16.49
C ALA A 47 -4.75 -9.76 15.35
N MET A 48 -5.91 -9.68 14.67
CA MET A 48 -6.21 -10.51 13.50
C MET A 48 -5.21 -10.24 12.37
N ALA A 49 -4.96 -8.97 12.03
CA ALA A 49 -4.00 -8.60 11.00
C ALA A 49 -2.60 -9.17 11.29
N ARG A 50 -2.12 -9.07 12.53
CA ARG A 50 -0.82 -9.60 12.96
C ARG A 50 -0.77 -11.13 12.93
N SER A 51 -1.87 -11.79 13.28
CA SER A 51 -1.94 -13.26 13.32
C SER A 51 -1.80 -13.90 11.94
N SER A 52 -2.27 -13.22 10.89
CA SER A 52 -2.24 -13.70 9.50
C SER A 52 -1.18 -12.98 8.65
N LEU A 53 -0.31 -12.18 9.27
CA LEU A 53 0.66 -11.34 8.55
C LEU A 53 1.66 -12.17 7.74
N ASP A 54 2.12 -13.30 8.28
CA ASP A 54 3.16 -14.10 7.63
C ASP A 54 2.67 -14.72 6.31
N ASP A 55 1.40 -15.13 6.27
CA ASP A 55 0.73 -15.61 5.06
C ASP A 55 0.56 -14.48 4.03
N PHE A 56 0.15 -13.29 4.47
CA PHE A 56 0.02 -12.11 3.61
C PHE A 56 1.36 -11.74 2.97
N LEU A 57 2.43 -11.70 3.78
CA LEU A 57 3.77 -11.34 3.30
C LEU A 57 4.30 -12.38 2.29
N ALA A 58 4.12 -13.68 2.57
CA ALA A 58 4.46 -14.74 1.61
C ALA A 58 3.67 -14.61 0.29
N LEU A 59 2.38 -14.28 0.37
CA LEU A 59 1.55 -14.03 -0.81
C LEU A 59 2.05 -12.80 -1.60
N SER A 60 2.51 -11.75 -0.91
CA SER A 60 3.04 -10.54 -1.55
C SER A 60 4.38 -10.74 -2.28
N GLU A 61 5.18 -11.71 -1.84
CA GLU A 61 6.46 -12.07 -2.49
C GLU A 61 6.26 -12.89 -3.77
N ALA A 62 5.17 -13.66 -3.86
CA ALA A 62 4.78 -14.42 -5.04
C ALA A 62 3.29 -14.22 -5.39
N PRO A 63 2.89 -13.02 -5.86
CA PRO A 63 1.49 -12.69 -6.08
C PRO A 63 0.82 -13.61 -7.12
N PRO A 64 -0.27 -14.32 -6.77
CA PRO A 64 -1.06 -15.06 -7.74
C PRO A 64 -1.68 -14.14 -8.80
N PRO A 65 -2.02 -14.65 -10.01
CA PRO A 65 -2.79 -13.90 -10.99
C PRO A 65 -4.09 -13.33 -10.40
N GLY A 66 -4.46 -12.13 -10.81
CA GLY A 66 -5.64 -11.43 -10.28
C GLY A 66 -5.40 -10.69 -8.96
N THR A 67 -4.21 -10.80 -8.36
CA THR A 67 -3.85 -10.06 -7.13
C THR A 67 -2.99 -8.83 -7.41
N GLY A 68 -3.06 -7.82 -6.52
CA GLY A 68 -2.29 -6.58 -6.65
C GLY A 68 -2.47 -5.62 -5.48
N LYS A 69 -1.91 -4.41 -5.59
CA LYS A 69 -2.06 -3.32 -4.61
C LYS A 69 -1.80 -3.74 -3.14
N PHE A 70 -0.75 -4.54 -2.94
CA PHE A 70 -0.30 -4.94 -1.61
C PHE A 70 0.12 -3.72 -0.79
N LYS A 71 -0.37 -3.63 0.44
CA LYS A 71 -0.09 -2.54 1.36
C LYS A 71 -0.05 -3.03 2.80
N LEU A 72 0.82 -2.41 3.59
CA LEU A 72 0.86 -2.55 5.04
C LEU A 72 0.36 -1.25 5.68
N LYS A 73 -0.24 -1.32 6.85
CA LYS A 73 -0.51 -0.14 7.68
C LYS A 73 0.34 -0.19 8.93
N VAL A 74 1.16 0.83 9.16
CA VAL A 74 2.11 0.86 10.28
C VAL A 74 1.83 2.01 11.23
N MET A 75 2.06 1.76 12.50
CA MET A 75 2.00 2.74 13.57
C MET A 75 3.29 3.56 13.60
N VAL A 76 3.16 4.89 13.67
CA VAL A 76 4.27 5.82 13.91
C VAL A 76 3.97 6.59 15.19
N VAL A 77 4.96 6.65 16.08
CA VAL A 77 4.85 7.31 17.39
C VAL A 77 5.74 8.54 17.42
N ASP A 78 5.17 9.66 17.87
CA ASP A 78 5.87 10.92 18.13
C ASP A 78 5.47 11.45 19.51
N GLY A 79 6.29 11.16 20.52
CA GLY A 79 5.96 11.44 21.92
C GLY A 79 4.72 10.66 22.39
N ASN A 80 3.63 11.36 22.68
CA ASN A 80 2.35 10.78 23.08
C ASN A 80 1.34 10.68 21.93
N VAL A 81 1.74 11.06 20.71
CA VAL A 81 0.91 11.01 19.52
C VAL A 81 1.22 9.72 18.77
N THR A 82 0.17 9.07 18.29
CA THR A 82 0.27 7.88 17.45
C THR A 82 -0.60 8.07 16.22
N GLU A 83 -0.01 7.84 15.06
CA GLU A 83 -0.68 7.93 13.76
C GLU A 83 -0.37 6.69 12.93
N HIS A 84 -1.32 6.24 12.11
CA HIS A 84 -1.20 5.00 11.35
C HIS A 84 -1.18 5.28 9.85
N PHE A 85 -0.12 4.85 9.17
CA PHE A 85 0.14 5.16 7.77
C PHE A 85 0.06 3.93 6.88
N TRP A 86 -0.47 4.06 5.67
CA TRP A 86 -0.22 3.04 4.65
C TRP A 86 1.25 3.10 4.19
N VAL A 87 1.80 1.93 3.89
CA VAL A 87 3.15 1.73 3.40
C VAL A 87 3.11 1.00 2.08
N ILE A 88 3.51 1.69 1.01
CA ILE A 88 3.50 1.18 -0.37
C ILE A 88 4.63 1.88 -1.17
N PRO A 89 5.55 1.14 -1.80
CA PRO A 89 5.79 -0.30 -1.66
C PRO A 89 6.45 -0.65 -0.32
N PHE A 90 6.50 -1.94 -0.01
CA PHE A 90 7.26 -2.49 1.12
C PHE A 90 8.07 -3.73 0.68
N LYS A 91 9.04 -4.12 1.51
CA LYS A 91 9.84 -5.33 1.37
C LYS A 91 10.20 -5.89 2.74
N ARG A 92 10.40 -7.20 2.84
CA ARG A 92 11.01 -7.82 4.02
C ARG A 92 12.49 -7.46 4.12
N THR A 93 12.98 -7.36 5.36
CA THR A 93 14.39 -7.21 5.70
C THR A 93 14.79 -8.34 6.66
N THR A 94 16.08 -8.43 7.02
CA THR A 94 16.56 -9.42 7.99
C THR A 94 15.85 -9.32 9.34
N ASP A 95 15.59 -8.09 9.79
CA ASP A 95 15.09 -7.79 11.14
C ASP A 95 13.62 -7.32 11.15
N GLY A 96 12.94 -7.34 10.00
CA GLY A 96 11.55 -6.88 9.89
C GLY A 96 11.13 -6.56 8.46
N SER A 97 10.74 -5.31 8.23
CA SER A 97 10.32 -4.80 6.93
C SER A 97 10.74 -3.35 6.74
N ALA A 98 10.79 -2.91 5.49
CA ALA A 98 11.02 -1.52 5.13
C ALA A 98 10.06 -1.12 4.02
N GLY A 99 9.67 0.15 3.98
CA GLY A 99 8.77 0.64 2.94
C GLY A 99 8.56 2.14 2.98
N ILE A 100 7.74 2.63 2.05
CA ILE A 100 7.51 4.05 1.80
C ILE A 100 6.15 4.48 2.37
N LEU A 101 6.13 5.51 3.21
CA LEU A 101 4.89 6.12 3.71
C LEU A 101 4.07 6.71 2.56
N ALA A 102 2.81 6.30 2.44
CA ALA A 102 1.93 6.62 1.33
C ALA A 102 0.83 7.66 1.66
N ASN A 103 0.91 8.29 2.85
CA ASN A 103 -0.01 9.35 3.28
C ASN A 103 0.75 10.52 3.90
N GLU A 104 0.14 11.70 3.89
CA GLU A 104 0.67 12.89 4.54
C GLU A 104 0.44 12.83 6.05
N PRO A 105 1.47 13.06 6.89
CA PRO A 105 1.30 13.13 8.33
C PRO A 105 0.41 14.30 8.76
N GLU A 106 -0.64 14.01 9.52
CA GLU A 106 -1.52 15.03 10.08
C GLU A 106 -1.10 15.45 11.50
N LEU A 107 -0.69 14.48 12.33
CA LEU A 107 -0.47 14.66 13.76
C LEU A 107 1.02 14.56 14.13
N VAL A 108 1.71 13.51 13.65
CA VAL A 108 3.14 13.31 13.94
C VAL A 108 4.00 14.27 13.14
N ARG A 109 5.18 14.64 13.68
CA ARG A 109 6.11 15.61 13.07
C ARG A 109 7.49 15.02 12.79
N ASN A 110 7.69 13.75 13.14
CA ASN A 110 8.96 13.04 12.99
C ASN A 110 9.11 12.26 11.67
N VAL A 111 8.09 12.27 10.82
CA VAL A 111 8.11 11.67 9.48
C VAL A 111 7.47 12.59 8.43
N VAL A 112 7.66 12.28 7.14
CA VAL A 112 7.05 12.98 6.00
C VAL A 112 6.52 12.00 4.96
N PHE A 113 5.58 12.44 4.10
CA PHE A 113 5.11 11.66 2.96
C PHE A 113 6.27 11.22 2.05
N GLY A 114 6.22 9.98 1.57
CA GLY A 114 7.28 9.42 0.71
C GLY A 114 8.56 9.02 1.44
N GLN A 115 8.63 9.16 2.76
CA GLN A 115 9.78 8.71 3.55
C GLN A 115 9.86 7.18 3.58
N SER A 116 11.08 6.66 3.37
CA SER A 116 11.38 5.24 3.65
C SER A 116 11.61 5.05 5.14
N ILE A 117 10.94 4.06 5.72
CA ILE A 117 11.07 3.69 7.13
C ILE A 117 11.34 2.19 7.27
N GLU A 118 11.97 1.80 8.37
CA GLU A 118 12.08 0.42 8.83
C GLU A 118 11.11 0.20 9.99
N PHE A 119 10.52 -0.99 10.05
CA PHE A 119 9.52 -1.34 11.06
C PHE A 119 9.46 -2.85 11.28
N THR A 120 8.90 -3.23 12.41
CA THR A 120 8.75 -4.61 12.86
C THR A 120 7.30 -5.08 12.76
N LYS A 121 7.07 -6.37 13.05
CA LYS A 121 5.72 -6.95 13.12
C LYS A 121 4.83 -6.24 14.15
N ASP A 122 5.42 -5.74 15.23
CA ASP A 122 4.70 -5.07 16.31
C ASP A 122 4.28 -3.63 15.96
N ASP A 123 4.84 -3.06 14.90
CA ASP A 123 4.44 -1.75 14.37
C ASP A 123 3.29 -1.89 13.37
N ILE A 124 3.06 -3.08 12.81
CA ILE A 124 2.01 -3.31 11.82
C ILE A 124 0.64 -3.36 12.53
N SER A 125 -0.29 -2.57 12.00
CA SER A 125 -1.66 -2.44 12.50
C SER A 125 -2.70 -3.01 11.55
N ASP A 126 -2.38 -3.13 10.27
CA ASP A 126 -3.24 -3.74 9.26
C ASP A 126 -2.44 -4.15 8.02
N TRP A 127 -3.08 -4.90 7.11
CA TRP A 127 -2.56 -5.19 5.78
C TRP A 127 -3.72 -5.31 4.78
N GLY A 128 -3.45 -5.12 3.49
CA GLY A 128 -4.46 -5.31 2.46
C GLY A 128 -3.87 -5.56 1.08
N TYR A 129 -4.66 -6.21 0.23
CA TYR A 129 -4.37 -6.35 -1.20
C TYR A 129 -5.68 -6.52 -1.98
N THR A 130 -5.66 -6.27 -3.29
CA THR A 130 -6.81 -6.53 -4.15
C THR A 130 -6.73 -7.92 -4.76
N ARG A 131 -7.85 -8.64 -4.85
CA ARG A 131 -8.03 -9.87 -5.61
C ARG A 131 -9.28 -9.74 -6.48
N ASP A 132 -9.11 -9.83 -7.79
CA ASP A 132 -10.19 -9.79 -8.78
C ASP A 132 -11.13 -8.58 -8.62
N GLY A 133 -10.57 -7.43 -8.24
CA GLY A 133 -11.30 -6.17 -8.03
C GLY A 133 -11.82 -5.94 -6.61
N HIS A 134 -11.72 -6.95 -5.73
CA HIS A 134 -12.16 -6.86 -4.33
C HIS A 134 -10.97 -6.66 -3.38
N GLN A 135 -11.17 -5.92 -2.30
CA GLN A 135 -10.19 -5.69 -1.26
C GLN A 135 -10.23 -6.84 -0.25
N VAL A 136 -9.10 -7.51 -0.08
CA VAL A 136 -8.87 -8.53 0.94
C VAL A 136 -8.02 -7.95 2.07
N GLY A 137 -8.29 -8.35 3.32
CA GLY A 137 -7.67 -7.79 4.52
C GLY A 137 -8.39 -6.52 4.98
N SER A 138 -7.62 -5.50 5.35
CA SER A 138 -8.12 -4.19 5.78
C SER A 138 -9.06 -4.27 6.99
N PHE A 139 -8.68 -5.08 7.98
CA PHE A 139 -9.53 -5.39 9.13
C PHE A 139 -9.89 -4.16 9.95
N THR A 140 -8.95 -3.22 10.08
CA THR A 140 -9.17 -1.98 10.82
C THR A 140 -10.14 -1.06 10.09
N VAL A 141 -10.09 -1.04 8.75
CA VAL A 141 -11.03 -0.30 7.90
C VAL A 141 -12.45 -0.86 8.05
N CYS A 142 -12.60 -2.19 8.08
CA CYS A 142 -13.90 -2.82 8.28
C CYS A 142 -14.57 -2.44 9.60
N VAL A 143 -13.78 -2.30 10.66
CA VAL A 143 -14.33 -1.81 11.94
C VAL A 143 -14.63 -0.30 11.86
N MET A 144 -13.84 0.49 11.14
CA MET A 144 -14.16 1.92 10.92
C MET A 144 -15.51 2.09 10.23
N PHE A 145 -15.89 1.23 9.27
CA PHE A 145 -17.19 1.31 8.59
C PHE A 145 -18.38 1.15 9.53
N LYS A 146 -18.22 0.42 10.65
CA LYS A 146 -19.27 0.31 11.67
C LYS A 146 -19.54 1.63 12.41
N LYS A 147 -18.60 2.57 12.34
CA LYS A 147 -18.64 3.88 13.01
C LYS A 147 -18.96 5.03 12.06
N MET A 148 -18.96 4.76 10.75
CA MET A 148 -19.32 5.73 9.72
C MET A 148 -20.83 5.78 9.49
N SER A 149 -21.30 6.83 8.82
CA SER A 149 -22.65 6.80 8.25
C SER A 149 -22.78 5.69 7.21
N LYS A 150 -24.01 5.23 6.97
CA LYS A 150 -24.27 4.20 5.96
C LYS A 150 -23.81 4.67 4.58
N GLU A 151 -24.06 5.94 4.27
CA GLU A 151 -23.74 6.57 2.99
C GLU A 151 -22.23 6.61 2.75
N GLU A 152 -21.45 7.00 3.75
CA GLU A 152 -19.98 7.01 3.67
C GLU A 152 -19.42 5.59 3.54
N ALA A 153 -19.89 4.64 4.35
CA ALA A 153 -19.42 3.26 4.27
C ALA A 153 -19.75 2.62 2.90
N ASP A 154 -20.96 2.83 2.38
CA ASP A 154 -21.37 2.31 1.06
C ASP A 154 -20.58 2.96 -0.09
N TYR A 155 -20.25 4.25 0.03
CA TYR A 155 -19.34 4.91 -0.91
C TYR A 155 -17.96 4.24 -0.90
N MET A 156 -17.36 4.05 0.28
CA MET A 156 -16.04 3.44 0.41
C MET A 156 -16.03 2.00 -0.14
N ARG A 157 -17.04 1.18 0.18
CA ARG A 157 -17.22 -0.16 -0.40
C ARG A 157 -17.22 -0.15 -1.91
N THR A 158 -18.02 0.73 -2.50
CA THR A 158 -18.18 0.80 -3.96
C THR A 158 -16.92 1.29 -4.65
N GLN A 159 -16.24 2.30 -4.09
CA GLN A 159 -15.07 2.91 -4.73
C GLN A 159 -13.81 2.05 -4.61
N TYR A 160 -13.63 1.36 -3.48
CA TYR A 160 -12.37 0.68 -3.16
C TYR A 160 -12.51 -0.85 -3.09
N GLY A 161 -13.72 -1.39 -3.25
CA GLY A 161 -13.98 -2.83 -3.34
C GLY A 161 -13.97 -3.58 -2.01
N PHE A 162 -14.28 -2.91 -0.89
CA PHE A 162 -14.37 -3.58 0.41
C PHE A 162 -15.64 -4.46 0.50
N ASP A 163 -15.48 -5.69 0.99
CA ASP A 163 -16.58 -6.65 1.18
C ASP A 163 -17.24 -6.55 2.56
N CYS A 164 -16.55 -5.92 3.50
CA CYS A 164 -17.13 -5.43 4.75
C CYS A 164 -17.73 -4.05 4.52
#